data_AF-A0A0Q6S2P6-F1
#
_entry.id   AF-A0A0Q6S2P6-F1
#
_cell.length_a   1.000
_cell.length_b   1.000
_cell.length_c   1.000
_cell.angle_alpha   90.00
_cell.angle_beta   90.00
_cell.angle_gamma   90.00
#
_symmetry.space_group_name_H-M   'P 1'
#
loop_
_entity.id
_entity.type
_entity.pdbx_description
1 polymer ?
#
loop_
_entity_poly.entity_id
_entity_poly.type
_entity_poly.pdbx_seq_one_letter_code
_entity_poly.pdbx_strand_id
1 'polypeptide(L)'
;MHIEHSNEHRQTASISLGRALTLANVVLGGSLTDPESALMSAINRHASVSMRLAVVLKQRNNIWENSQERPEPEIRVAEVVERREDYPSEYLCRVLKNPGSIERLFNGVIGLLQVGVFAPARKRVAGDRVRALELYSQRLASLDNWYDDSGFQKVSEELQDLEDEQEAMERAICEMPCTSTRMLLLKAAFGEALLRQNDNDTPDGLLMRKLLHSMLPAGEVQ
;
A
#
# COMPACT_ATOMS: atom_id res chain seq x y z
N MET A 1 -3.86 -6.89 -7.63
CA MET A 1 -5.26 -6.43 -7.61
C MET A 1 -5.86 -6.89 -6.29
N HIS A 2 -5.53 -6.21 -5.19
CA HIS A 2 -6.04 -6.43 -3.82
C HIS A 2 -5.56 -5.26 -2.93
N ILE A 3 -6.05 -4.03 -3.17
CA ILE A 3 -5.76 -2.86 -2.29
C ILE A 3 -7.05 -2.04 -2.03
N GLU A 4 -8.18 -2.35 -2.66
CA GLU A 4 -9.37 -1.48 -2.62
C GLU A 4 -10.16 -1.54 -1.30
N HIS A 5 -10.11 -2.63 -0.52
CA HIS A 5 -10.88 -2.74 0.72
C HIS A 5 -10.26 -2.05 1.95
N SER A 6 -8.99 -1.63 1.91
CA SER A 6 -8.33 -0.99 3.06
C SER A 6 -8.65 0.52 3.18
N ASN A 7 -9.13 1.16 2.10
CA ASN A 7 -9.18 2.62 1.99
C ASN A 7 -10.43 3.29 2.58
N GLU A 8 -11.59 2.62 2.61
CA GLU A 8 -12.82 3.20 3.23
C GLU A 8 -12.74 3.25 4.76
N HIS A 9 -12.00 2.33 5.38
CA HIS A 9 -11.91 2.23 6.84
C HIS A 9 -10.98 3.28 7.47
N ARG A 10 -10.04 3.84 6.70
CA ARG A 10 -9.14 4.92 7.16
C ARG A 10 -9.82 6.30 7.22
N GLN A 11 -10.96 6.53 6.56
CA GLN A 11 -11.67 7.83 6.65
C GLN A 11 -12.54 7.96 7.91
N THR A 12 -13.21 6.89 8.33
CA THR A 12 -13.98 6.82 9.59
C THR A 12 -13.09 6.91 10.84
N ALA A 13 -11.80 6.59 10.69
CA ALA A 13 -10.75 6.65 11.71
C ALA A 13 -10.46 8.06 12.26
N SER A 14 -10.59 9.11 11.43
CA SER A 14 -10.31 10.50 11.86
C SER A 14 -11.34 11.05 12.85
N ILE A 15 -12.59 10.55 12.75
CA ILE A 15 -13.73 10.97 13.57
C ILE A 15 -13.69 10.27 14.94
N SER A 16 -13.12 9.06 15.04
CA SER A 16 -13.04 8.31 16.30
C SER A 16 -11.94 8.82 17.23
N LEU A 17 -10.79 9.26 16.71
CA LEU A 17 -9.72 9.89 17.51
C LEU A 17 -10.12 11.25 18.09
N GLY A 18 -10.90 12.05 17.36
CA GLY A 18 -11.49 13.29 17.88
C GLY A 18 -12.37 13.07 19.12
N ARG A 19 -13.01 11.89 19.22
CA ARG A 19 -13.80 11.45 20.38
C ARG A 19 -12.95 10.91 21.54
N ALA A 20 -11.86 10.19 21.25
CA ALA A 20 -10.90 9.78 22.27
C ALA A 20 -10.26 11.00 22.97
N LEU A 21 -9.98 12.07 22.22
CA LEU A 21 -9.48 13.34 22.75
C LEU A 21 -10.50 14.08 23.62
N THR A 22 -11.79 13.96 23.33
CA THR A 22 -12.84 14.54 24.18
C THR A 22 -13.02 13.76 25.49
N LEU A 23 -12.85 12.43 25.46
CA LEU A 23 -12.85 11.59 26.67
C LEU A 23 -11.66 11.91 27.59
N ALA A 24 -10.47 12.14 27.03
CA ALA A 24 -9.32 12.63 27.80
C ALA A 24 -9.64 13.95 28.50
N ASN A 25 -10.22 14.93 27.81
CA ASN A 25 -10.55 16.23 28.45
C ASN A 25 -11.64 16.15 29.54
N VAL A 26 -12.51 15.13 29.51
CA VAL A 26 -13.58 14.96 30.51
C VAL A 26 -13.11 14.15 31.73
N VAL A 27 -12.14 13.24 31.57
CA VAL A 27 -11.61 12.40 32.65
C VAL A 27 -10.52 13.12 33.49
N LEU A 28 -9.97 14.24 33.00
CA LEU A 28 -8.72 14.83 33.50
C LEU A 28 -8.90 16.19 34.20
N GLY A 29 -9.78 16.27 35.21
CA GLY A 29 -9.77 17.42 36.12
C GLY A 29 -8.41 17.55 36.84
N GLY A 30 -7.70 18.66 36.65
CA GLY A 30 -6.43 18.99 37.34
C GLY A 30 -5.22 19.13 36.40
N SER A 31 -4.08 19.61 36.92
CA SER A 31 -2.82 19.69 36.16
C SER A 31 -2.28 18.30 35.85
N LEU A 32 -1.83 18.08 34.61
CA LEU A 32 -1.14 16.85 34.22
C LEU A 32 0.25 16.80 34.85
N THR A 33 0.69 15.59 35.21
CA THR A 33 2.10 15.35 35.52
C THR A 33 2.94 15.32 34.23
N ASP A 34 4.25 15.51 34.32
CA ASP A 34 5.15 15.43 33.17
C ASP A 34 4.97 14.16 32.31
N PRO A 35 4.88 12.93 32.88
CA PRO A 35 4.66 11.72 32.08
C PRO A 35 3.26 11.66 31.44
N GLU A 36 2.24 12.23 32.09
CA GLU A 36 0.89 12.33 31.53
C GLU A 36 0.83 13.33 30.36
N SER A 37 1.55 14.45 30.48
CA SER A 37 1.67 15.43 29.41
C SER A 37 2.41 14.86 28.20
N ALA A 38 3.49 14.11 28.43
CA ALA A 38 4.23 13.42 27.37
C ALA A 38 3.36 12.41 26.62
N LEU A 39 2.57 11.59 27.34
CA LEU A 39 1.65 10.62 26.73
C LEU A 39 0.56 11.32 25.91
N MET A 40 -0.06 12.36 26.46
CA MET A 40 -1.06 13.16 25.75
C MET A 40 -0.48 13.82 24.50
N SER A 41 0.75 14.33 24.57
CA SER A 41 1.44 14.90 23.41
C SER A 41 1.69 13.87 22.32
N ALA A 42 2.12 12.65 22.69
CA ALA A 42 2.31 11.56 21.75
C ALA A 42 1.00 11.13 21.07
N ILE A 43 -0.09 10.99 21.84
CA ILE A 43 -1.42 10.68 21.30
C ILE A 43 -1.92 11.78 20.34
N ASN A 44 -1.72 13.05 20.70
CA ASN A 44 -2.09 14.18 19.83
C ASN A 44 -1.28 14.19 18.52
N ARG A 45 0.02 13.88 18.59
CA ARG A 45 0.88 13.78 17.41
C ARG A 45 0.45 12.61 16.51
N HIS A 46 0.15 11.45 17.09
CA HIS A 46 -0.41 10.31 16.37
C HIS A 46 -1.69 10.70 15.61
N ALA A 47 -2.63 11.37 16.28
CA ALA A 47 -3.85 11.86 15.65
C ALA A 47 -3.56 12.78 14.44
N SER A 48 -2.60 13.70 14.59
CA SER A 48 -2.20 14.61 13.51
C SER A 48 -1.61 13.87 12.31
N VAL A 49 -0.74 12.88 12.55
CA VAL A 49 -0.15 12.06 11.48
C VAL A 49 -1.22 11.21 10.79
N SER A 50 -2.14 10.57 11.54
CA SER A 50 -3.25 9.82 10.94
C SER A 50 -4.15 10.71 10.07
N MET A 51 -4.40 11.96 10.47
CA MET A 51 -5.14 12.92 9.64
C MET A 51 -4.38 13.27 8.36
N ARG A 52 -3.07 13.52 8.45
CA ARG A 52 -2.23 13.81 7.29
C ARG A 52 -2.21 12.62 6.33
N LEU A 53 -2.05 11.41 6.85
CA LEU A 53 -2.07 10.16 6.11
C LEU A 53 -3.37 10.00 5.31
N ALA A 54 -4.52 10.28 5.91
CA ALA A 54 -5.81 10.26 5.21
C ALA A 54 -5.89 11.29 4.06
N VAL A 55 -5.32 12.48 4.24
CA VAL A 55 -5.25 13.51 3.18
C VAL A 55 -4.35 13.07 2.04
N VAL A 56 -3.14 12.59 2.35
CA VAL A 56 -2.14 12.15 1.35
C VAL A 56 -2.64 10.93 0.58
N LEU A 57 -3.29 9.96 1.24
CA LEU A 57 -3.98 8.85 0.57
C LEU A 57 -5.00 9.33 -0.45
N LYS A 58 -5.84 10.31 -0.06
CA LYS A 58 -6.85 10.88 -0.96
C LYS A 58 -6.19 11.58 -2.15
N GLN A 59 -5.10 12.31 -1.92
CA GLN A 59 -4.32 12.93 -3.00
C GLN A 59 -3.76 11.88 -3.95
N ARG A 60 -3.15 10.80 -3.43
CA ARG A 60 -2.62 9.69 -4.23
C ARG A 60 -3.70 9.06 -5.11
N ASN A 61 -4.86 8.75 -4.51
CA ASN A 61 -5.98 8.14 -5.23
C ASN A 61 -6.54 9.09 -6.28
N ASN A 62 -6.64 10.39 -5.99
CA ASN A 62 -7.05 11.38 -6.98
C ASN A 62 -6.08 11.46 -8.17
N ILE A 63 -4.76 11.40 -7.94
CA ILE A 63 -3.77 11.35 -9.02
C ILE A 63 -3.96 10.07 -9.83
N TRP A 64 -4.16 8.94 -9.15
CA TRP A 64 -4.37 7.64 -9.80
C TRP A 64 -5.62 7.60 -10.69
N GLU A 65 -6.75 8.11 -10.20
CA GLU A 65 -8.05 8.04 -10.87
C GLU A 65 -8.21 9.08 -11.98
N ASN A 66 -7.64 10.28 -11.84
CA ASN A 66 -7.82 11.36 -12.81
C ASN A 66 -6.76 11.37 -13.93
N SER A 67 -5.86 10.39 -13.95
CA SER A 67 -4.78 10.36 -14.94
C SER A 67 -5.21 9.65 -16.21
N GLN A 68 -5.76 10.45 -17.14
CA GLN A 68 -6.17 9.99 -18.47
C GLN A 68 -5.01 9.51 -19.35
N GLU A 69 -3.76 9.84 -19.01
CA GLU A 69 -2.56 9.58 -19.83
C GLU A 69 -1.61 8.54 -19.23
N ARG A 70 -2.02 7.77 -18.20
CA ARG A 70 -1.12 6.80 -17.57
C ARG A 70 -0.66 5.74 -18.59
N PRO A 71 0.65 5.59 -18.82
CA PRO A 71 1.17 4.55 -19.69
C PRO A 71 0.84 3.16 -19.12
N GLU A 72 0.29 2.28 -19.93
CA GLU A 72 0.16 0.87 -19.55
C GLU A 72 1.48 0.15 -19.84
N PRO A 73 2.13 -0.50 -18.86
CA PRO A 73 3.37 -1.25 -19.10
C PRO A 73 3.12 -2.53 -19.91
N GLU A 74 1.88 -2.99 -20.00
CA GLU A 74 1.50 -4.19 -20.73
C GLU A 74 1.61 -3.96 -22.24
N ILE A 75 2.10 -4.95 -22.99
CA ILE A 75 2.17 -4.92 -24.46
C ILE A 75 1.28 -6.00 -25.05
N ARG A 76 0.60 -5.72 -26.16
CA ARG A 76 -0.12 -6.76 -26.91
C ARG A 76 0.78 -7.34 -27.98
N VAL A 77 0.70 -8.65 -28.21
CA VAL A 77 1.50 -9.33 -29.26
C VAL A 77 1.27 -8.67 -30.63
N ALA A 78 0.03 -8.31 -30.94
CA ALA A 78 -0.31 -7.61 -32.19
C ALA A 78 0.39 -6.24 -32.40
N GLU A 79 0.90 -5.59 -31.34
CA GLU A 79 1.63 -4.32 -31.45
C GLU A 79 3.09 -4.52 -31.88
N VAL A 80 3.63 -5.71 -31.60
CA VAL A 80 5.01 -6.08 -31.93
C VAL A 80 5.06 -6.76 -33.30
N VAL A 81 4.05 -7.59 -33.58
CA VAL A 81 4.03 -8.50 -34.71
C VAL A 81 3.37 -7.86 -35.92
N GLU A 82 4.16 -7.58 -36.95
CA GLU A 82 3.68 -7.05 -38.24
C GLU A 82 3.06 -8.12 -39.14
N ARG A 83 3.33 -9.40 -38.85
CA ARG A 83 3.01 -10.54 -39.72
C ARG A 83 2.23 -11.61 -38.96
N ARG A 84 0.98 -11.86 -39.35
CA ARG A 84 0.12 -12.87 -38.70
C ARG A 84 0.53 -14.31 -39.01
N GLU A 85 1.20 -14.53 -40.13
CA GLU A 85 1.53 -15.86 -40.66
C GLU A 85 2.54 -16.64 -39.80
N ASP A 86 3.40 -15.92 -39.07
CA ASP A 86 4.44 -16.51 -38.23
C ASP A 86 3.89 -16.92 -36.83
N TYR A 87 2.61 -16.62 -36.53
CA TYR A 87 2.02 -16.74 -35.21
C TYR A 87 0.67 -17.47 -35.23
N PRO A 88 0.41 -18.39 -34.29
CA PRO A 88 -0.94 -18.91 -34.08
C PRO A 88 -1.92 -17.77 -33.75
N SER A 89 -3.14 -17.83 -34.29
CA SER A 89 -4.16 -16.77 -34.13
C SER A 89 -4.46 -16.44 -32.67
N GLU A 90 -4.43 -17.45 -31.80
CA GLU A 90 -4.63 -17.36 -30.35
C GLU A 90 -3.58 -16.50 -29.64
N TYR A 91 -2.41 -16.31 -30.25
CA TYR A 91 -1.27 -15.64 -29.62
C TYR A 91 -1.30 -14.14 -29.90
N LEU A 92 -1.93 -13.71 -30.99
CA LEU A 92 -1.99 -12.30 -31.40
C LEU A 92 -2.77 -11.43 -30.42
N CYS A 93 -3.77 -12.00 -29.72
CA CYS A 93 -4.57 -11.30 -28.73
C CYS A 93 -3.97 -11.35 -27.31
N ARG A 94 -2.82 -12.01 -27.11
CA ARG A 94 -2.22 -12.12 -25.77
C ARG A 94 -1.63 -10.79 -25.33
N VAL A 95 -1.83 -10.53 -24.04
CA VAL A 95 -1.25 -9.40 -23.33
C VAL A 95 -0.04 -9.89 -22.54
N LEU A 96 1.10 -9.26 -22.76
CA LEU A 96 2.37 -9.57 -22.11
C LEU A 96 2.63 -8.53 -21.04
N LYS A 97 2.81 -8.99 -19.80
CA LYS A 97 2.82 -8.14 -18.60
C LYS A 97 4.20 -7.96 -17.99
N ASN A 98 5.14 -8.83 -18.36
CA ASN A 98 6.49 -8.85 -17.83
C ASN A 98 7.46 -9.54 -18.81
N PRO A 99 8.78 -9.33 -18.65
CA PRO A 99 9.80 -9.93 -19.52
C PRO A 99 9.69 -11.45 -19.61
N GLY A 100 9.41 -12.13 -18.49
CA GLY A 100 9.25 -13.58 -18.47
C GLY A 100 8.02 -14.08 -19.26
N SER A 101 6.94 -13.29 -19.37
CA SER A 101 5.80 -13.61 -20.22
C SER A 101 6.11 -13.43 -21.70
N ILE A 102 6.92 -12.42 -22.03
CA ILE A 102 7.44 -12.17 -23.38
C ILE A 102 8.31 -13.35 -23.80
N GLU A 103 9.32 -13.68 -23.00
CA GLU A 103 10.24 -14.78 -23.30
C GLU A 103 9.52 -16.12 -23.47
N ARG A 104 8.60 -16.46 -22.56
CA ARG A 104 7.83 -17.71 -22.65
C ARG A 104 7.02 -17.80 -23.95
N LEU A 105 6.36 -16.72 -24.36
CA LEU A 105 5.58 -16.71 -25.59
C LEU A 105 6.48 -16.91 -26.82
N PHE A 106 7.48 -16.04 -27.00
CA PHE A 106 8.30 -16.06 -28.21
C PHE A 106 9.21 -17.30 -28.29
N ASN A 107 9.75 -17.77 -27.17
CA ASN A 107 10.51 -19.04 -27.15
C ASN A 107 9.60 -20.25 -27.45
N GLY A 108 8.35 -20.22 -26.99
CA GLY A 108 7.34 -21.22 -27.34
C GLY A 108 7.07 -21.25 -28.85
N VAL A 109 6.83 -20.10 -29.48
CA VAL A 109 6.62 -20.00 -30.93
C VAL A 109 7.86 -20.47 -31.71
N ILE A 110 9.07 -20.07 -31.29
CA ILE A 110 10.33 -20.54 -31.90
C ILE A 110 10.46 -22.06 -31.80
N GLY A 111 10.06 -22.66 -30.67
CA GLY A 111 10.08 -24.11 -30.46
C GLY A 111 9.12 -24.87 -31.38
N LEU A 112 7.95 -24.29 -31.71
CA LEU A 112 6.97 -24.89 -32.62
C LEU A 112 7.42 -24.88 -34.09
N LEU A 113 8.25 -23.91 -34.48
CA LEU A 113 8.81 -23.81 -35.82
C LEU A 113 9.96 -24.83 -35.98
N GLN A 114 9.66 -26.06 -36.42
CA GLN A 114 10.61 -27.18 -36.56
C GLN A 114 11.88 -26.87 -37.40
N VAL A 115 12.98 -27.58 -37.10
CA VAL A 115 14.31 -27.48 -37.74
C VAL A 115 14.27 -27.89 -39.22
N GLY A 116 14.57 -26.97 -40.15
CA GLY A 116 14.73 -27.26 -41.58
C GLY A 116 13.93 -26.34 -42.51
N VAL A 117 12.59 -26.35 -42.40
CA VAL A 117 11.68 -25.66 -43.35
C VAL A 117 11.40 -24.20 -42.96
N PHE A 118 11.49 -23.88 -41.67
CA PHE A 118 11.06 -22.58 -41.11
C PHE A 118 12.20 -21.73 -40.53
N ALA A 119 13.43 -21.90 -41.01
CA ALA A 119 14.59 -21.12 -40.54
C ALA A 119 14.41 -19.58 -40.70
N PRO A 120 13.81 -19.07 -41.80
CA PRO A 120 13.52 -17.64 -41.92
C PRO A 120 12.49 -17.16 -40.89
N ALA A 121 11.43 -17.94 -40.65
CA ALA A 121 10.38 -17.60 -39.69
C ALA A 121 10.94 -17.51 -38.26
N ARG A 122 11.80 -18.44 -37.84
CA ARG A 122 12.43 -18.38 -36.52
C ARG A 122 13.30 -17.16 -36.30
N LYS A 123 14.06 -16.75 -37.32
CA LYS A 123 14.85 -15.51 -37.23
C LYS A 123 13.96 -14.28 -37.06
N ARG A 124 12.80 -14.24 -37.74
CA ARG A 124 11.82 -13.16 -37.59
C ARG A 124 11.21 -13.15 -36.19
N VAL A 125 10.71 -14.28 -35.70
CA VAL A 125 10.13 -14.40 -34.35
C VAL A 125 11.15 -14.05 -33.26
N ALA A 126 12.43 -14.41 -33.45
CA ALA A 126 13.50 -13.99 -32.54
C ALA A 126 13.73 -12.47 -32.56
N GLY A 127 13.59 -11.83 -33.72
CA GLY A 127 13.62 -10.37 -33.85
C GLY A 127 12.41 -9.71 -33.18
N ASP A 128 11.21 -10.26 -33.37
CA ASP A 128 9.99 -9.78 -32.74
C ASP A 128 10.07 -9.90 -31.20
N ARG A 129 10.72 -10.95 -30.68
CA ARG A 129 11.03 -11.07 -29.24
C ARG A 129 11.86 -9.90 -28.73
N VAL A 130 12.92 -9.53 -29.45
CA VAL A 130 13.79 -8.40 -29.07
C VAL A 130 12.99 -7.09 -29.10
N ARG A 131 12.19 -6.88 -30.15
CA ARG A 131 11.30 -5.72 -30.27
C ARG A 131 10.27 -5.65 -29.14
N ALA A 132 9.69 -6.79 -28.74
CA ALA A 132 8.76 -6.85 -27.62
C ALA A 132 9.42 -6.42 -26.31
N LEU A 133 10.62 -6.91 -26.03
CA LEU A 133 11.37 -6.54 -24.84
C LEU A 133 11.74 -5.04 -24.85
N GLU A 134 12.14 -4.52 -26.00
CA GLU A 134 12.45 -3.10 -26.17
C GLU A 134 11.21 -2.22 -25.95
N LEU A 135 10.08 -2.54 -26.58
CA LEU A 135 8.83 -1.80 -26.40
C LEU A 135 8.34 -1.84 -24.95
N TYR A 136 8.46 -3.01 -24.29
CA TYR A 136 8.14 -3.14 -22.87
C TYR A 136 9.04 -2.26 -22.00
N SER A 137 10.35 -2.26 -22.26
CA SER A 137 11.30 -1.39 -21.55
C SER A 137 10.99 0.09 -21.75
N GLN A 138 10.61 0.50 -22.96
CA GLN A 138 10.22 1.88 -23.24
C GLN A 138 8.96 2.29 -22.47
N ARG A 139 7.96 1.40 -22.37
CA ARG A 139 6.73 1.66 -21.60
C ARG A 139 6.98 1.73 -20.10
N LEU A 140 7.89 0.91 -19.58
CA LEU A 140 8.33 1.04 -18.19
C LEU A 140 8.98 2.41 -17.95
N ALA A 141 9.90 2.84 -18.82
CA ALA A 141 10.51 4.16 -18.70
C ALA A 141 9.48 5.30 -18.80
N SER A 142 8.48 5.19 -19.71
CA SER A 142 7.37 6.14 -19.78
C SER A 142 6.53 6.15 -18.49
N LEU A 143 6.30 4.99 -17.89
CA LEU A 143 5.55 4.87 -16.64
C LEU A 143 6.33 5.50 -15.48
N ASP A 144 7.64 5.27 -15.41
CA ASP A 144 8.52 5.89 -14.41
C ASP A 144 8.52 7.41 -14.55
N ASN A 145 8.69 7.93 -15.77
CA ASN A 145 8.57 9.37 -16.02
C ASN A 145 7.19 9.92 -15.62
N TRP A 146 6.12 9.16 -15.88
CA TRP A 146 4.79 9.55 -15.44
C TRP A 146 4.67 9.58 -13.91
N TYR A 147 5.30 8.65 -13.18
CA TYR A 147 5.33 8.68 -11.72
C TYR A 147 6.01 9.95 -11.17
N ASP A 148 7.09 10.37 -11.82
CA ASP A 148 7.81 11.60 -11.48
C ASP A 148 6.99 12.87 -11.82
N ASP A 149 6.49 12.97 -13.05
CA ASP A 149 5.81 14.16 -13.58
C ASP A 149 4.44 14.39 -12.92
N SER A 150 3.71 13.32 -12.62
CA SER A 150 2.41 13.41 -11.93
C SER A 150 2.54 13.75 -10.44
N GLY A 151 3.76 13.70 -9.89
CA GLY A 151 4.01 13.77 -8.46
C GLY A 151 3.55 12.53 -7.69
N PHE A 152 3.12 11.47 -8.38
CA PHE A 152 2.65 10.23 -7.75
C PHE A 152 3.74 9.57 -6.91
N GLN A 153 4.99 9.59 -7.37
CA GLN A 153 6.12 9.07 -6.62
C GLN A 153 6.28 9.82 -5.29
N LYS A 154 6.34 11.16 -5.32
CA LYS A 154 6.48 11.99 -4.11
C LYS A 154 5.36 11.77 -3.11
N VAL A 155 4.12 11.66 -3.59
CA VAL A 155 2.96 11.41 -2.72
C VAL A 155 3.02 10.01 -2.13
N SER A 156 3.54 9.03 -2.88
CA SER A 156 3.73 7.66 -2.39
C SER A 156 4.87 7.55 -1.38
N GLU A 157 5.96 8.28 -1.58
CA GLU A 157 7.07 8.42 -0.62
C GLU A 157 6.59 9.09 0.67
N GLU A 158 5.89 10.24 0.59
CA GLU A 158 5.31 10.90 1.76
C GLU A 158 4.34 9.97 2.51
N LEU A 159 3.57 9.17 1.79
CA LEU A 159 2.66 8.22 2.42
C LEU A 159 3.42 7.15 3.21
N GLN A 160 4.50 6.59 2.64
CA GLN A 160 5.31 5.60 3.32
C GLN A 160 5.97 6.20 4.57
N ASP A 161 6.53 7.41 4.47
CA ASP A 161 7.13 8.10 5.61
C ASP A 161 6.12 8.32 6.75
N LEU A 162 4.87 8.66 6.41
CA LEU A 162 3.80 8.84 7.40
C LEU A 162 3.33 7.51 8.01
N GLU A 163 3.31 6.42 7.23
CA GLU A 163 2.99 5.07 7.73
C GLU A 163 4.07 4.61 8.72
N ASP A 164 5.35 4.81 8.38
CA ASP A 164 6.48 4.49 9.24
C ASP A 164 6.48 5.35 10.52
N GLU A 165 6.20 6.66 10.42
CA GLU A 165 6.06 7.55 11.58
C GLU A 165 4.90 7.13 12.48
N GLN A 166 3.75 6.78 11.88
CA GLN A 166 2.59 6.31 12.63
C GLN A 166 2.92 5.04 13.42
N GLU A 167 3.52 4.03 12.78
CA GLU A 167 3.88 2.77 13.44
C GLU A 167 4.90 2.99 14.57
N ALA A 168 5.91 3.84 14.33
CA ALA A 168 6.90 4.19 15.35
C ALA A 168 6.26 4.87 16.57
N MET A 169 5.28 5.76 16.36
CA MET A 169 4.56 6.42 17.44
C MET A 169 3.64 5.47 18.19
N GLU A 170 2.92 4.58 17.50
CA GLU A 170 2.08 3.55 18.14
C GLU A 170 2.92 2.67 19.06
N ARG A 171 4.08 2.21 18.59
CA ARG A 171 5.06 1.46 19.39
C ARG A 171 5.52 2.27 20.60
N ALA A 172 5.94 3.52 20.40
CA ALA A 172 6.41 4.37 21.48
C ALA A 172 5.32 4.59 22.56
N ILE A 173 4.08 4.89 22.15
CA ILE A 173 2.94 5.05 23.07
C ILE A 173 2.72 3.75 23.84
N CYS A 174 2.72 2.59 23.20
CA CYS A 174 2.57 1.29 23.85
C CYS A 174 3.66 1.03 24.90
N GLU A 175 4.91 1.38 24.61
CA GLU A 175 6.07 1.15 25.48
C GLU A 175 6.20 2.13 26.66
N MET A 176 5.52 3.28 26.65
CA MET A 176 5.59 4.24 27.77
C MET A 176 5.20 3.60 29.12
N PRO A 177 5.94 3.82 30.22
CA PRO A 177 5.55 3.27 31.51
C PRO A 177 4.24 3.91 32.00
N CYS A 178 3.32 3.10 32.53
CA CYS A 178 2.10 3.58 33.18
C CYS A 178 2.40 3.84 34.66
N THR A 179 2.64 5.10 35.02
CA THR A 179 2.92 5.48 36.43
C THR A 179 1.69 5.98 37.18
N SER A 180 0.55 6.12 36.50
CA SER A 180 -0.72 6.54 37.11
C SER A 180 -1.92 5.84 36.45
N THR A 181 -3.03 5.72 37.20
CA THR A 181 -4.33 5.22 36.69
C THR A 181 -4.80 6.02 35.47
N ARG A 182 -4.49 7.30 35.46
CA ARG A 182 -4.83 8.24 34.40
C ARG A 182 -4.12 7.91 33.08
N MET A 183 -2.84 7.59 33.12
CA MET A 183 -2.11 7.12 31.95
C MET A 183 -2.65 5.79 31.42
N LEU A 184 -3.04 4.88 32.33
CA LEU A 184 -3.65 3.61 31.96
C LEU A 184 -4.98 3.82 31.21
N LEU A 185 -5.83 4.72 31.70
CA LEU A 185 -7.07 5.10 31.02
C LEU A 185 -6.83 5.75 29.64
N LEU A 186 -5.82 6.63 29.54
CA LEU A 186 -5.45 7.26 28.27
C LEU A 186 -4.96 6.25 27.24
N LYS A 187 -4.10 5.32 27.65
CA LYS A 187 -3.63 4.24 26.77
C LYS A 187 -4.75 3.29 26.37
N ALA A 188 -5.66 2.95 27.29
CA ALA A 188 -6.82 2.11 26.97
C ALA A 188 -7.73 2.78 25.94
N ALA A 189 -8.02 4.09 26.11
CA ALA A 189 -8.81 4.86 25.15
C ALA A 189 -8.11 4.96 23.78
N PHE A 190 -6.79 5.12 23.77
CA PHE A 190 -5.98 5.09 22.55
C PHE A 190 -6.03 3.72 21.86
N GLY A 191 -5.80 2.63 22.60
CA GLY A 191 -5.86 1.27 22.06
C GLY A 191 -7.24 0.90 21.55
N GLU A 192 -8.32 1.34 22.20
CA GLU A 192 -9.68 1.17 21.69
C GLU A 192 -9.92 1.96 20.39
N ALA A 193 -9.35 3.18 20.29
CA ALA A 193 -9.41 3.94 19.04
C ALA A 193 -8.68 3.21 17.90
N LEU A 194 -7.50 2.63 18.15
CA LEU A 194 -6.77 1.80 17.17
C LEU A 194 -7.53 0.53 16.78
N LEU A 195 -8.12 -0.17 17.74
CA LEU A 195 -8.92 -1.38 17.47
C LEU A 195 -10.19 -1.10 16.67
N ARG A 196 -10.73 0.13 16.73
CA ARG A 196 -11.84 0.55 15.86
C ARG A 196 -11.37 0.94 14.45
N GLN A 197 -10.06 1.13 14.24
CA GLN A 197 -9.47 1.43 12.94
C GLN A 197 -9.10 0.16 12.16
N ASN A 198 -8.65 -0.88 12.86
CA ASN A 198 -8.36 -2.19 12.27
C ASN A 198 -9.59 -3.10 12.39
N ASP A 199 -9.99 -3.77 11.32
CA ASP A 199 -10.97 -4.86 11.44
C ASP A 199 -10.50 -5.84 12.53
N ASN A 200 -11.41 -6.17 13.46
CA ASN A 200 -11.17 -7.04 14.62
C ASN A 200 -10.62 -8.44 14.27
N ASP A 201 -10.59 -8.79 12.98
CA ASP A 201 -10.16 -10.07 12.45
C ASP A 201 -8.74 -10.03 11.82
N THR A 202 -8.06 -8.88 11.85
CA THR A 202 -6.67 -8.79 11.40
C THR A 202 -5.68 -9.30 12.46
N PRO A 203 -4.54 -9.92 12.08
CA PRO A 203 -3.52 -10.40 13.02
C PRO A 203 -3.02 -9.31 13.98
N ASP A 204 -2.95 -8.07 13.49
CA ASP A 204 -2.51 -6.90 14.25
C ASP A 204 -3.56 -6.47 15.28
N GLY A 205 -4.85 -6.56 14.93
CA GLY A 205 -5.97 -6.38 15.88
C GLY A 205 -5.95 -7.41 17.00
N LEU A 206 -5.60 -8.67 16.68
CA LEU A 206 -5.44 -9.74 17.68
C LEU A 206 -4.20 -9.55 18.57
N LEU A 207 -3.09 -9.04 18.03
CA LEU A 207 -1.87 -8.72 18.79
C LEU A 207 -2.13 -7.55 19.76
N MET A 208 -2.81 -6.49 19.31
CA MET A 208 -3.15 -5.36 20.17
C MET A 208 -4.17 -5.71 21.24
N ARG A 209 -5.12 -6.61 20.95
CA ARG A 209 -6.01 -7.17 21.97
C ARG A 209 -5.24 -7.95 23.04
N LYS A 210 -4.22 -8.72 22.66
CA LYS A 210 -3.34 -9.43 23.61
C LYS A 210 -2.50 -8.46 24.44
N LEU A 211 -1.98 -7.39 23.84
CA LEU A 211 -1.25 -6.33 24.54
C LEU A 211 -2.15 -5.60 25.55
N LEU A 212 -3.36 -5.20 25.15
CA LEU A 212 -4.34 -4.58 26.04
C LEU A 212 -4.76 -5.50 27.20
N HIS A 213 -4.94 -6.80 26.94
CA HIS A 213 -5.17 -7.77 28.00
C HIS A 213 -3.98 -7.95 28.94
N SER A 214 -2.74 -7.85 28.43
CA SER A 214 -1.53 -7.94 29.24
C SER A 214 -1.24 -6.67 30.07
N MET A 215 -1.88 -5.54 29.71
CA MET A 215 -1.78 -4.26 30.44
C MET A 215 -2.84 -4.11 31.53
N LEU A 216 -3.84 -4.99 31.58
CA LEU A 216 -4.76 -5.08 32.72
C LEU A 216 -4.04 -5.81 33.88
N PRO A 217 -4.02 -5.27 35.10
CA PRO A 217 -3.42 -5.96 36.23
C PRO A 217 -4.12 -7.32 36.41
N ALA A 218 -3.34 -8.36 36.70
CA ALA A 218 -3.76 -9.77 36.77
C ALA A 218 -4.82 -10.10 37.86
N GLY A 219 -5.48 -9.10 38.44
CA GLY A 219 -6.48 -9.22 39.49
C GLY A 219 -7.94 -9.04 39.05
N GLU A 220 -8.24 -8.68 37.80
CA GLU A 220 -9.63 -8.44 37.34
C GLU A 220 -9.97 -9.21 36.05
N VAL A 221 -9.61 -10.49 36.00
CA VAL A 221 -10.24 -11.45 35.08
C VAL A 221 -10.82 -12.59 35.92
N GLN A 222 -12.06 -12.42 36.35
CA GLN A 222 -12.99 -13.49 36.72
C GLN A 222 -14.32 -13.23 36.04
#